data_AF-A0A412PIW0-F1
#
_entry.id   AF-A0A412PIW0-F1
#
_cell.length_a   1.000
_cell.length_b   1.000
_cell.length_c   1.000
_cell.angle_alpha   90.00
_cell.angle_beta   90.00
_cell.angle_gamma   90.00
#
_symmetry.space_group_name_H-M   'P 1'
#
loop_
_entity.id
_entity.type
_entity.pdbx_description
1 polymer ?
#
loop_
_entity_poly.entity_id
_entity_poly.type
_entity_poly.pdbx_seq_one_letter_code
_entity_poly.pdbx_strand_id
1 'polypeptide(L)'
;MISFSEILKNLNLEYSNELATKFLCHSVNMIERVIKNDTFKYQKVRKFIEENNHLYRIIENSVSNVNEVFGITVPKDELAYIAEIFLL
;
A
#
# COMPACT_ATOMS: atom_id res chain seq x y z
N MET A 1 -1.92 9.80 7.55
CA MET A 1 -1.47 9.89 6.14
C MET A 1 -0.41 8.81 5.92
N ILE A 2 -0.47 8.01 4.85
CA ILE A 2 0.51 6.92 4.60
C ILE A 2 1.90 7.54 4.46
N SER A 3 2.86 7.10 5.26
CA SER A 3 4.20 7.71 5.29
C SER A 3 5.14 7.06 4.28
N PHE A 4 5.27 7.67 3.09
CA PHE A 4 6.19 7.21 2.05
C PHE A 4 7.65 7.16 2.52
N SER A 5 8.10 8.19 3.24
CA SER A 5 9.47 8.26 3.78
C SER A 5 9.75 7.15 4.79
N GLU A 6 8.76 6.78 5.61
CA GLU A 6 8.90 5.69 6.58
C GLU A 6 8.96 4.33 5.88
N ILE A 7 8.19 4.13 4.80
CA ILE A 7 8.28 2.91 3.98
C ILE A 7 9.67 2.79 3.36
N LEU A 8 10.18 3.86 2.73
CA LEU A 8 11.53 3.87 2.14
C LEU A 8 12.61 3.55 3.17
N LYS A 9 12.53 4.16 4.35
CA LYS A 9 13.45 3.90 5.46
C LYS A 9 13.41 2.44 5.91
N ASN A 10 12.22 1.88 6.12
CA ASN A 10 12.06 0.49 6.58
C ASN A 10 12.46 -0.55 5.53
N LEU A 11 12.44 -0.18 4.24
CA LEU A 11 12.89 -1.03 3.14
C LEU A 11 14.36 -0.76 2.74
N ASN A 12 15.02 0.21 3.36
CA ASN A 12 16.35 0.69 2.97
C ASN A 12 16.44 1.03 1.45
N LEU A 13 15.42 1.72 0.96
CA LEU A 13 15.32 2.17 -0.44
C LEU A 13 15.64 3.66 -0.54
N GLU A 14 16.32 4.03 -1.62
CA GLU A 14 16.51 5.43 -1.97
C GLU A 14 15.24 6.01 -2.58
N TYR A 15 15.06 7.32 -2.39
CA TYR A 15 13.99 8.05 -3.03
C TYR A 15 14.17 8.07 -4.55
N SER A 16 13.09 7.86 -5.29
CA SER A 16 13.02 8.21 -6.70
C SER A 16 11.69 8.90 -7.02
N ASN A 17 11.72 9.82 -8.00
CA ASN A 17 10.50 10.47 -8.50
C ASN A 17 9.49 9.45 -9.03
N GLU A 18 9.98 8.37 -9.63
CA GLU A 18 9.15 7.29 -10.16
C GLU A 18 8.39 6.56 -9.05
N LEU A 19 9.08 6.12 -7.98
CA LEU A 19 8.45 5.46 -6.84
C LEU A 19 7.44 6.38 -6.16
N ALA A 20 7.81 7.63 -5.93
CA ALA A 20 6.94 8.63 -5.32
C ALA A 20 5.67 8.86 -6.16
N THR A 21 5.81 8.94 -7.48
CA THR A 21 4.67 9.15 -8.40
C THR A 21 3.75 7.93 -8.41
N LYS A 22 4.29 6.71 -8.55
CA LYS A 22 3.50 5.46 -8.51
C LYS A 22 2.75 5.36 -7.18
N PHE A 23 3.45 5.60 -6.07
CA PHE A 23 2.88 5.52 -4.73
C PHE A 23 1.75 6.53 -4.51
N LEU A 24 1.97 7.81 -4.87
CA LEU A 24 0.96 8.86 -4.69
C LEU A 24 -0.28 8.58 -5.52
N CYS A 25 -0.12 8.33 -6.82
CA CYS A 25 -1.22 8.08 -7.74
C CYS A 25 -2.04 6.86 -7.30
N HIS A 26 -1.38 5.77 -6.92
CA HIS A 26 -2.09 4.57 -6.49
C HIS A 26 -2.80 4.78 -5.15
N SER A 27 -2.14 5.40 -4.17
CA SER A 27 -2.70 5.61 -2.83
C SER A 27 -3.95 6.47 -2.84
N VAL A 28 -3.96 7.58 -3.59
CA VAL A 28 -5.14 8.47 -3.67
C VAL A 28 -6.33 7.74 -4.31
N ASN A 29 -6.09 7.05 -5.43
CA ASN A 29 -7.14 6.30 -6.12
C ASN A 29 -7.65 5.12 -5.29
N MET A 30 -6.77 4.47 -4.52
CA MET A 30 -7.14 3.41 -3.59
C MET A 30 -8.05 3.94 -2.47
N ILE A 31 -7.71 5.06 -1.85
CA ILE A 31 -8.54 5.67 -0.79
C ILE A 31 -9.95 5.97 -1.34
N GLU A 32 -10.04 6.57 -2.53
CA GLU A 32 -11.33 6.84 -3.18
C GLU A 32 -12.16 5.57 -3.37
N ARG A 33 -11.56 4.50 -3.91
CA ARG A 33 -12.23 3.21 -4.11
C ARG A 33 -12.71 2.57 -2.80
N VAL A 34 -11.87 2.59 -1.77
CA VAL A 34 -12.21 2.02 -0.47
C VAL A 34 -13.38 2.76 0.17
N ILE A 35 -13.40 4.10 0.10
CA ILE A 35 -14.54 4.91 0.58
C ILE A 35 -15.83 4.55 -0.17
N LYS A 36 -15.74 4.28 -1.48
CA LYS A 36 -16.88 3.90 -2.32
C LYS A 36 -17.30 2.43 -2.18
N ASN A 37 -16.57 1.61 -1.42
CA ASN A 37 -16.70 0.15 -1.40
C ASN A 37 -16.55 -0.52 -2.78
N ASP A 38 -15.74 0.07 -3.67
CA ASP A 38 -15.49 -0.40 -5.04
C ASP A 38 -14.01 -0.79 -5.23
N THR A 39 -13.55 -1.72 -4.39
CA THR A 39 -12.12 -2.09 -4.29
C THR A 39 -11.73 -3.16 -5.30
N PHE A 40 -10.45 -3.16 -5.70
CA PHE A 40 -9.92 -4.16 -6.61
C PHE A 40 -9.58 -5.49 -5.94
N LYS A 41 -9.60 -6.56 -6.75
CA LYS A 41 -9.17 -7.91 -6.33
C LYS A 41 -7.76 -8.17 -6.84
N TYR A 42 -6.87 -8.56 -5.93
CA TYR A 42 -5.51 -8.92 -6.27
C TYR A 42 -5.42 -10.42 -6.55
N GLN A 43 -4.95 -10.79 -7.73
CA GLN A 43 -4.88 -12.19 -8.14
C GLN A 43 -3.90 -12.95 -7.25
N LYS A 44 -4.36 -14.05 -6.62
CA LYS A 44 -3.56 -14.88 -5.69
C LYS A 44 -2.94 -14.09 -4.52
N VAL A 45 -3.67 -13.10 -3.98
CA VAL A 45 -3.21 -12.24 -2.86
C VAL A 45 -2.61 -13.02 -1.68
N ARG A 46 -3.13 -14.19 -1.33
CA ARG A 46 -2.57 -15.03 -0.25
C ARG A 46 -1.12 -15.45 -0.55
N LYS A 47 -0.89 -15.96 -1.77
CA LYS A 47 0.45 -16.37 -2.21
C LYS A 47 1.40 -15.17 -2.25
N PHE A 48 0.95 -14.02 -2.74
CA PHE A 48 1.75 -12.79 -2.74
C PHE A 48 2.17 -12.38 -1.32
N ILE A 49 1.24 -12.41 -0.35
CA ILE A 49 1.50 -12.07 1.05
C ILE A 49 2.46 -13.08 1.70
N GLU A 50 2.35 -14.37 1.37
CA GLU A 50 3.26 -15.40 1.85
C GLU A 50 4.70 -15.17 1.34
N GLU A 51 4.85 -14.86 0.05
CA GLU A 51 6.15 -14.63 -0.60
C GLU A 51 6.79 -13.29 -0.19
N ASN A 52 5.98 -12.26 0.11
CA ASN A 52 6.44 -10.89 0.37
C ASN A 52 6.06 -10.40 1.77
N ASN A 53 5.97 -11.30 2.76
CA ASN A 53 5.37 -11.01 4.07
C ASN A 53 5.96 -9.80 4.79
N HIS A 54 7.29 -9.64 4.74
CA HIS A 54 7.99 -8.53 5.37
C HIS A 54 7.58 -7.18 4.77
N LEU A 55 7.65 -7.06 3.44
CA LEU A 55 7.20 -5.86 2.71
C LEU A 55 5.73 -5.58 2.97
N TYR A 56 4.88 -6.60 2.87
CA TYR A 56 3.45 -6.46 3.10
C TYR A 56 3.13 -5.89 4.48
N ARG A 57 3.80 -6.37 5.53
CA ARG A 57 3.62 -5.86 6.90
C ARG A 57 4.05 -4.41 7.06
N ILE A 58 5.15 -4.00 6.40
CA ILE A 58 5.58 -2.58 6.39
C ILE A 58 4.47 -1.72 5.79
N ILE A 59 3.91 -2.15 4.66
CA ILE A 59 2.81 -1.43 4.00
C ILE A 59 1.56 -1.41 4.87
N GLU A 60 1.10 -2.55 5.38
CA GLU A 60 -0.07 -2.65 6.26
C GLU A 60 0.04 -1.69 7.47
N ASN A 61 1.21 -1.68 8.13
CA ASN A 61 1.47 -0.77 9.24
C ASN A 61 1.44 0.70 8.81
N SER A 62 2.02 1.03 7.66
CA SER A 62 2.03 2.41 7.14
C SER A 62 0.63 2.94 6.80
N VAL A 63 -0.30 2.04 6.44
CA VAL A 63 -1.68 2.36 6.04
C VAL A 63 -2.63 2.44 7.23
N SER A 64 -2.24 1.94 8.42
CA SER A 64 -3.07 2.00 9.65
C SER A 64 -3.63 3.40 9.94
N ASN A 65 -2.81 4.45 9.80
CA ASN A 65 -3.21 5.84 10.00
C ASN A 65 -4.26 6.33 8.97
N VAL A 66 -4.37 5.72 7.79
CA VAL A 66 -5.42 6.04 6.81
C VAL A 66 -6.74 5.45 7.23
N ASN A 67 -6.74 4.21 7.73
CA ASN A 67 -7.95 3.58 8.26
C ASN A 67 -8.58 4.44 9.36
N GLU A 68 -7.77 4.95 10.29
CA GLU A 68 -8.22 5.81 11.38
C GLU A 68 -8.77 7.16 10.88
N VAL A 69 -8.02 7.87 10.03
CA VAL A 69 -8.39 9.22 9.57
C VAL A 69 -9.68 9.22 8.73
N PHE A 70 -9.86 8.22 7.88
CA PHE A 70 -11.01 8.17 6.97
C PHE A 70 -12.15 7.29 7.49
N GLY A 71 -11.98 6.60 8.62
CA GLY A 71 -12.98 5.66 9.14
C GLY A 71 -13.23 4.47 8.20
N ILE A 72 -12.18 4.03 7.49
CA ILE A 72 -12.25 2.94 6.50
C ILE A 72 -11.40 1.75 6.93
N THR A 73 -11.57 0.61 6.24
CA THR A 73 -10.64 -0.52 6.35
C THR A 73 -10.11 -0.83 4.95
N VAL A 74 -8.85 -0.49 4.69
CA VAL A 74 -8.21 -0.85 3.42
C VAL A 74 -8.07 -2.39 3.35
N PRO A 75 -8.66 -3.05 2.33
CA PRO A 75 -8.59 -4.50 2.21
C PRO A 75 -7.21 -4.96 1.79
N LYS A 76 -6.89 -6.21 2.13
CA LYS A 76 -5.58 -6.82 1.84
C LYS A 76 -5.17 -6.78 0.37
N ASP A 77 -6.14 -6.83 -0.54
CA ASP A 77 -5.94 -6.79 -1.98
C ASP A 77 -5.37 -5.42 -2.42
N GLU A 78 -5.91 -4.32 -1.87
CA GLU A 78 -5.41 -2.96 -2.12
C GLU A 78 -4.02 -2.75 -1.49
N LEU A 79 -3.77 -3.32 -0.30
CA LEU A 79 -2.44 -3.31 0.32
C LEU A 79 -1.40 -4.06 -0.53
N ALA A 80 -1.79 -5.14 -1.20
CA ALA A 80 -0.90 -5.89 -2.08
C ALA A 80 -0.48 -5.08 -3.31
N TYR A 81 -1.40 -4.30 -3.91
CA TYR A 81 -1.04 -3.40 -5.01
C TYR A 81 -0.09 -2.28 -4.57
N ILE A 82 -0.26 -1.73 -3.37
CA ILE A 82 0.71 -0.76 -2.82
C ILE A 82 2.08 -1.43 -2.62
N ALA A 83 2.12 -2.65 -2.07
CA ALA A 83 3.36 -3.38 -1.89
C ALA A 83 4.09 -3.65 -3.22
N GLU A 84 3.36 -4.00 -4.27
CA GLU A 84 3.91 -4.27 -5.61
C GLU A 84 4.70 -3.07 -6.20
N ILE A 85 4.36 -1.84 -5.82
CA ILE A 85 5.09 -0.62 -6.25
C ILE A 85 6.56 -0.66 -5.83
N PHE A 86 6.88 -1.32 -4.70
CA PHE A 86 8.23 -1.37 -4.12
C PHE A 86 9.02 -2.63 -4.53
N LEU A 87 8.44 -3.50 -5.36
CA LEU A 87 9.11 -4.70 -5.90
C LEU A 87 9.65 -4.50 -7.33
N LEU A 88 9.29 -3.38 -7.97
CA LEU A 88 9.52 -3.10 -9.40
C LEU A 88 10.47 -1.92 -9.61
#